data_AF-A0A7J7R1Z4-F1
#
_entry.id   AF-A0A7J7R1Z4-F1
#
_cell.length_a   1.000
_cell.length_b   1.000
_cell.length_c   1.000
_cell.angle_alpha   90.00
_cell.angle_beta   90.00
_cell.angle_gamma   90.00
#
_symmetry.space_group_name_H-M   'P 1'
#
loop_
_entity.id
_entity.type
_entity.pdbx_description
1 polymer ?
#
loop_
_entity_poly.entity_id
_entity_poly.type
_entity_poly.pdbx_seq_one_letter_code
_entity_poly.pdbx_strand_id
1 'polypeptide(L)'
;MLPAWITIEPPVQPAGVTLVSVHCSPNDQMLWALDSRCNVHVRVGITEEMPVGTDWDHVPGLQACQLALSTRTVWARCPNGDLARRYGVTDKHPAGDYWKKVPGHATCLTVTSSDELWAVGPPGYLLQRLTRTFSHAHGAQSSPTATSHPEDLEDEWEVI
;
A
#
# COMPACT_ATOMS: atom_id res chain seq x y z
N MET A 1 16.20 7.49 33.65
CA MET A 1 16.17 6.44 32.62
C MET A 1 14.86 6.58 31.88
N LEU A 2 14.87 6.72 30.56
CA LEU A 2 13.64 6.64 29.77
C LEU A 2 13.17 5.18 29.75
N PRO A 3 11.84 4.92 29.72
CA PRO A 3 11.34 3.55 29.62
C PRO A 3 11.73 2.94 28.27
N ALA A 4 11.90 1.61 28.24
CA ALA A 4 12.16 0.87 27.01
C ALA A 4 10.96 0.88 26.05
N TRP A 5 9.76 1.15 26.57
CA TRP A 5 8.51 1.14 25.84
C TRP A 5 7.67 2.36 26.19
N ILE A 6 7.07 2.95 25.16
CA ILE A 6 6.00 3.93 25.32
C ILE A 6 4.68 3.27 24.90
N THR A 7 3.63 3.53 25.65
CA THR A 7 2.29 3.05 25.28
C THR A 7 1.66 4.06 24.33
N ILE A 8 1.22 3.59 23.17
CA ILE A 8 0.41 4.37 22.22
C ILE A 8 -1.02 3.88 22.36
N GLU A 9 -1.96 4.82 22.51
CA GLU A 9 -3.38 4.50 22.59
C GLU A 9 -3.84 3.76 21.32
N PRO A 10 -4.69 2.72 21.45
CA PRO A 10 -5.24 2.00 20.30
C PRO A 10 -6.24 2.88 19.53
N PRO A 11 -6.58 2.54 18.28
CA PRO A 11 -7.68 3.19 17.56
C PRO A 11 -8.99 3.06 18.33
N VAL A 12 -9.89 4.03 18.15
CA VAL A 12 -11.26 3.97 18.70
C VAL A 12 -11.99 2.79 18.06
N GLN A 13 -12.30 1.78 18.88
CA GLN A 13 -12.89 0.52 18.42
C GLN A 13 -13.90 -0.04 19.44
N PRO A 14 -14.83 -0.92 19.01
CA PRO A 14 -15.76 -1.58 19.92
C PRO A 14 -15.04 -2.34 21.04
N ALA A 15 -15.69 -2.48 22.20
CA ALA A 15 -15.14 -3.21 23.34
C ALA A 15 -14.75 -4.65 22.94
N GLY A 16 -13.56 -5.08 23.37
CA GLY A 16 -13.01 -6.41 23.08
C GLY A 16 -12.29 -6.55 21.74
N VAL A 17 -12.33 -5.54 20.87
CA VAL A 17 -11.46 -5.48 19.68
C VAL A 17 -10.07 -5.04 20.12
N THR A 18 -9.03 -5.62 19.54
CA THR A 18 -7.62 -5.31 19.85
C THR A 18 -6.80 -5.30 18.57
N LEU A 19 -5.73 -4.49 18.52
CA LEU A 19 -4.72 -4.64 17.46
C LEU A 19 -4.01 -5.99 17.62
N VAL A 20 -3.78 -6.69 16.51
CA VAL A 20 -3.18 -8.04 16.47
C VAL A 20 -1.95 -8.13 15.58
N SER A 21 -1.76 -7.20 14.64
CA SER A 21 -0.54 -7.10 13.85
C SER A 21 -0.21 -5.66 13.51
N VAL A 22 1.08 -5.39 13.31
CA VAL A 22 1.62 -4.08 12.87
C VAL A 22 2.54 -4.27 11.68
N HIS A 23 2.59 -3.28 10.81
CA HIS A 23 3.36 -3.29 9.58
C HIS A 23 3.91 -1.88 9.32
N CYS A 24 5.19 -1.74 9.05
CA CYS A 24 5.83 -0.47 8.73
C CYS A 24 6.46 -0.47 7.34
N SER A 25 6.60 0.71 6.76
CA SER A 25 7.40 0.88 5.55
C SER A 25 8.91 0.83 5.89
N PRO A 26 9.78 0.43 4.94
CA PRO A 26 11.23 0.37 5.17
C PRO A 26 11.93 1.71 5.43
N ASN A 27 11.21 2.83 5.33
CA ASN A 27 11.70 4.19 5.52
C ASN A 27 11.06 4.90 6.73
N ASP A 28 10.39 4.14 7.61
CA ASP A 28 9.75 4.63 8.84
C ASP A 28 8.63 5.68 8.66
N GLN A 29 8.16 5.91 7.42
CA GLN A 29 7.11 6.91 7.13
C GLN A 29 5.69 6.36 7.25
N MET A 30 5.48 5.04 7.22
CA MET A 30 4.16 4.42 7.29
C MET A 30 4.11 3.43 8.43
N LEU A 31 3.03 3.47 9.22
CA LEU A 31 2.69 2.45 10.21
C LEU A 31 1.23 2.08 10.07
N TRP A 32 0.97 0.81 9.82
CA TRP A 32 -0.36 0.24 9.63
C TRP A 32 -0.56 -0.91 10.60
N ALA A 33 -1.82 -1.18 10.97
CA ALA A 33 -2.17 -2.24 11.88
C ALA A 33 -3.44 -2.95 11.46
N LEU A 34 -3.56 -4.22 11.86
CA LEU A 34 -4.80 -4.98 11.76
C LEU A 34 -5.35 -5.22 13.16
N ASP A 35 -6.67 -5.17 13.29
CA ASP A 35 -7.36 -5.58 14.51
C ASP A 35 -7.86 -7.03 14.45
N SER A 36 -8.34 -7.54 15.59
CA SER A 36 -8.86 -8.90 15.75
C SER A 36 -10.10 -9.20 14.90
N ARG A 37 -10.67 -8.19 14.22
CA ARG A 37 -11.78 -8.29 13.28
C ARG A 37 -11.34 -8.06 11.83
N CYS A 38 -10.03 -8.10 11.57
CA CYS A 38 -9.44 -7.87 10.26
C CYS A 38 -9.70 -6.46 9.70
N ASN A 39 -10.07 -5.47 10.53
CA ASN A 39 -10.14 -4.09 10.06
C ASN A 39 -8.73 -3.52 9.97
N VAL A 40 -8.56 -2.58 9.05
CA VAL A 40 -7.27 -1.95 8.75
C VAL A 40 -7.23 -0.56 9.37
N HIS A 41 -6.14 -0.26 10.06
CA HIS A 41 -5.90 1.05 10.68
C HIS A 41 -4.54 1.59 10.22
N VAL A 42 -4.43 2.90 10.05
CA VAL A 42 -3.19 3.60 9.74
C VAL A 42 -2.87 4.59 10.85
N ARG A 43 -1.61 4.65 11.28
CA ARG A 43 -1.13 5.69 12.19
C ARG A 43 -0.89 6.96 11.37
N VAL A 44 -1.41 8.08 11.85
CA VAL A 44 -1.27 9.40 11.20
C VAL A 44 -0.37 10.32 12.00
N GLY A 45 0.09 11.40 11.37
CA GLY A 45 0.93 12.42 12.01
C GLY A 45 2.37 11.98 12.29
N ILE A 46 2.85 10.93 11.62
CA ILE A 46 4.25 10.51 11.71
C ILE A 46 5.10 11.53 10.95
N THR A 47 6.03 12.16 11.66
CA THR A 47 7.05 13.08 11.09
C THR A 47 8.41 12.80 11.73
N GLU A 48 9.46 13.43 11.23
CA GLU A 48 10.80 13.32 11.86
C GLU A 48 10.79 13.83 13.31
N GLU A 49 10.00 14.88 13.60
CA GLU A 49 9.84 15.46 14.94
C GLU A 49 8.85 14.68 15.81
N MET A 50 7.92 13.94 15.19
CA MET A 50 6.89 13.14 15.86
C MET A 50 6.86 11.70 15.31
N PRO A 51 7.91 10.89 15.52
CA PRO A 51 8.02 9.56 14.91
C PRO A 51 6.97 8.56 15.43
N VAL A 52 6.35 8.85 16.57
CA VAL A 52 5.30 8.04 17.19
C VAL A 52 3.92 8.29 16.57
N GLY A 53 3.77 9.34 15.76
CA GLY A 53 2.50 9.79 15.22
C GLY A 53 1.56 10.41 16.26
N THR A 54 0.42 10.93 15.81
CA THR A 54 -0.55 11.63 16.65
C THR A 54 -1.82 10.82 16.88
N ASP A 55 -2.37 10.16 15.85
CA ASP A 55 -3.65 9.44 15.94
C ASP A 55 -3.71 8.20 15.03
N TRP A 56 -4.85 7.49 15.05
CA TRP A 56 -5.17 6.39 14.15
C TRP A 56 -6.40 6.69 13.30
N ASP A 57 -6.31 6.38 12.00
CA ASP A 57 -7.46 6.39 11.09
C ASP A 57 -7.86 4.97 10.72
N HIS A 58 -9.17 4.70 10.73
CA HIS A 58 -9.73 3.48 10.14
C HIS A 58 -9.73 3.57 8.62
N VAL A 59 -9.22 2.54 7.95
CA VAL A 59 -9.13 2.47 6.47
C VAL A 59 -10.25 1.57 5.93
N PRO A 60 -11.34 2.15 5.39
CA PRO A 60 -12.51 1.37 4.97
C PRO A 60 -12.29 0.64 3.64
N GLY A 61 -13.21 -0.27 3.33
CA GLY A 61 -13.40 -0.86 2.00
C GLY A 61 -13.04 -2.34 1.88
N LEU A 62 -12.27 -2.90 2.81
CA LEU A 62 -12.04 -4.36 2.90
C LEU A 62 -11.63 -4.78 4.31
N GLN A 63 -11.67 -6.08 4.55
CA GLN A 63 -11.02 -6.72 5.68
C GLN A 63 -9.73 -7.41 5.22
N ALA A 64 -8.65 -7.26 5.97
CA ALA A 64 -7.35 -7.84 5.67
C ALA A 64 -6.85 -8.72 6.82
N CYS A 65 -6.14 -9.79 6.47
CA CYS A 65 -5.48 -10.69 7.41
C CYS A 65 -3.94 -10.67 7.25
N GLN A 66 -3.42 -9.93 6.27
CA GLN A 66 -2.00 -9.64 6.10
C GLN A 66 -1.84 -8.32 5.36
N LEU A 67 -0.88 -7.49 5.77
CA LEU A 67 -0.41 -6.34 5.01
C LEU A 67 1.05 -6.51 4.60
N ALA A 68 1.45 -5.89 3.50
CA ALA A 68 2.85 -5.75 3.08
C ALA A 68 3.07 -4.33 2.54
N LEU A 69 4.11 -3.66 3.03
CA LEU A 69 4.38 -2.26 2.75
C LEU A 69 5.75 -2.09 2.11
N SER A 70 5.80 -1.31 1.03
CA SER A 70 7.05 -0.79 0.49
C SER A 70 7.28 0.63 1.00
N THR A 71 8.18 1.38 0.36
CA THR A 71 8.32 2.84 0.60
C THR A 71 7.11 3.65 0.12
N ARG A 72 6.26 3.10 -0.75
CA ARG A 72 5.18 3.84 -1.43
C ARG A 72 3.86 3.10 -1.53
N THR A 73 3.85 1.78 -1.41
CA THR A 73 2.66 0.97 -1.67
C THR A 73 2.28 0.15 -0.46
N VAL A 74 0.97 0.01 -0.27
CA VAL A 74 0.37 -0.84 0.75
C VAL A 74 -0.45 -1.90 0.04
N TRP A 75 -0.13 -3.14 0.36
CA TRP A 75 -0.77 -4.33 -0.16
C TRP A 75 -1.48 -5.07 0.96
N ALA A 76 -2.61 -5.69 0.64
CA ALA A 76 -3.41 -6.46 1.56
C ALA A 76 -3.76 -7.84 0.98
N ARG A 77 -3.77 -8.84 1.85
CA ARG A 77 -4.44 -10.12 1.62
C ARG A 77 -5.70 -10.19 2.45
N CYS A 78 -6.82 -10.42 1.78
CA CYS A 78 -8.11 -10.64 2.42
C CYS A 78 -8.19 -12.08 3.00
N PRO A 79 -9.05 -12.34 4.00
CA PRO A 79 -9.26 -13.69 4.55
C PRO A 79 -9.64 -14.74 3.51
N ASN A 80 -10.33 -14.35 2.44
CA ASN A 80 -10.70 -15.21 1.31
C ASN A 80 -9.55 -15.46 0.31
N GLY A 81 -8.35 -14.91 0.56
CA GLY A 81 -7.19 -15.02 -0.31
C GLY A 81 -7.07 -13.95 -1.40
N ASP A 82 -8.07 -13.08 -1.58
CA ASP A 82 -8.00 -11.96 -2.53
C ASP A 82 -6.83 -11.04 -2.19
N LEU A 83 -6.22 -10.45 -3.22
CA LEU A 83 -5.20 -9.42 -3.09
C LEU A 83 -5.77 -8.05 -3.44
N ALA A 84 -5.35 -7.02 -2.71
CA ALA A 84 -5.69 -5.63 -3.03
C ALA A 84 -4.51 -4.70 -2.78
N ARG A 85 -4.44 -3.63 -3.58
CA ARG A 85 -3.52 -2.50 -3.38
C ARG A 85 -4.29 -1.29 -2.90
N ARG A 86 -3.75 -0.54 -1.94
CA ARG A 86 -4.24 0.79 -1.57
C ARG A 86 -3.69 1.84 -2.54
N TYR A 87 -4.57 2.69 -3.06
CA TYR A 87 -4.23 3.82 -3.91
C TYR A 87 -4.41 5.14 -3.14
N GLY A 88 -3.70 6.19 -3.55
CA GLY A 88 -3.79 7.52 -2.93
C GLY A 88 -2.93 7.73 -1.67
N VAL A 89 -2.19 6.71 -1.24
CA VAL A 89 -1.33 6.80 -0.06
C VAL A 89 -0.21 7.81 -0.32
N THR A 90 -0.14 8.86 0.51
CA THR A 90 0.90 9.89 0.49
C THR A 90 1.21 10.34 1.92
N ASP A 91 2.32 11.04 2.13
CA ASP A 91 2.69 11.57 3.47
C ASP A 91 1.61 12.50 4.05
N LYS A 92 0.90 13.24 3.19
CA LYS A 92 -0.20 14.12 3.58
C LYS A 92 -1.55 13.41 3.66
N HIS A 93 -1.65 12.22 3.09
CA HIS A 93 -2.86 11.40 3.09
C HIS A 93 -2.52 9.92 3.34
N PRO A 94 -2.10 9.55 4.57
CA PRO A 94 -1.59 8.21 4.86
C PRO A 94 -2.63 7.11 4.66
N ALA A 95 -3.92 7.39 4.87
CA ALA A 95 -5.00 6.44 4.65
C ALA A 95 -5.21 6.10 3.16
N GLY A 96 -4.81 6.99 2.25
CA GLY A 96 -5.13 6.88 0.83
C GLY A 96 -6.63 6.90 0.52
N ASP A 97 -6.97 6.73 -0.76
CA ASP A 97 -8.31 6.93 -1.27
C ASP A 97 -9.14 5.63 -1.25
N TYR A 98 -8.67 4.58 -1.93
CA TYR A 98 -9.43 3.35 -2.14
C TYR A 98 -8.56 2.10 -2.33
N TRP A 99 -9.18 0.93 -2.17
CA TRP A 99 -8.59 -0.37 -2.46
C TRP A 99 -8.94 -0.82 -3.88
N LYS A 100 -7.94 -1.26 -4.65
CA LYS A 100 -8.14 -1.92 -5.94
C LYS A 100 -7.78 -3.39 -5.83
N LYS A 101 -8.76 -4.27 -6.07
CA LYS A 101 -8.53 -5.72 -6.14
C LYS A 101 -7.60 -6.06 -7.30
N VAL A 102 -6.75 -7.05 -7.10
CA VAL A 102 -5.88 -7.60 -8.15
C VAL A 102 -6.33 -9.04 -8.42
N PRO A 103 -6.44 -9.47 -9.69
CA PRO A 103 -6.79 -10.84 -10.01
C PRO A 103 -5.83 -11.85 -9.38
N GLY A 104 -6.39 -12.96 -8.90
CA GLY A 104 -5.65 -14.07 -8.29
C GLY A 104 -5.86 -14.18 -6.78
N HIS A 105 -5.40 -15.31 -6.24
CA HIS A 105 -5.44 -15.61 -4.81
C HIS A 105 -4.04 -15.93 -4.31
N ALA A 106 -3.77 -15.57 -3.07
CA ALA A 106 -2.53 -15.92 -2.38
C ALA A 106 -2.80 -16.45 -0.97
N THR A 107 -1.87 -17.27 -0.48
CA THR A 107 -1.81 -17.69 0.92
C THR A 107 -0.95 -16.74 1.75
N CYS A 108 0.04 -16.09 1.14
CA CYS A 108 0.79 -14.98 1.70
C CYS A 108 1.40 -14.09 0.61
N LEU A 109 1.77 -12.86 0.98
CA LEU A 109 2.52 -11.94 0.12
C LEU A 109 3.66 -11.23 0.87
N THR A 110 4.58 -10.65 0.11
CA THR A 110 5.55 -9.64 0.58
C THR A 110 5.84 -8.65 -0.55
N VAL A 111 6.35 -7.48 -0.22
CA VAL A 111 6.76 -6.46 -1.18
C VAL A 111 8.14 -5.93 -0.81
N THR A 112 8.99 -5.69 -1.79
CA THR A 112 10.30 -5.06 -1.56
C THR A 112 10.15 -3.54 -1.37
N SER A 113 11.22 -2.87 -0.90
CA SER A 113 11.24 -1.40 -0.81
C SER A 113 11.07 -0.71 -2.18
N SER A 114 11.39 -1.41 -3.27
CA SER A 114 11.30 -0.98 -4.67
C SER A 114 9.98 -1.36 -5.37
N ASP A 115 8.93 -1.75 -4.63
CA ASP A 115 7.60 -2.13 -5.15
C ASP A 115 7.53 -3.47 -5.91
N GLU A 116 8.50 -4.37 -5.72
CA GLU A 116 8.42 -5.72 -6.30
C GLU A 116 7.56 -6.61 -5.41
N LEU A 117 6.39 -7.00 -5.91
CA LEU A 117 5.43 -7.82 -5.17
C LEU A 117 5.65 -9.31 -5.46
N TRP A 118 5.75 -10.08 -4.38
CA TRP A 118 5.89 -11.52 -4.38
C TRP A 118 4.77 -12.15 -3.56
N ALA A 119 4.29 -13.32 -3.99
CA ALA A 119 3.24 -14.04 -3.28
C ALA A 119 3.40 -15.55 -3.43
N VAL A 120 2.76 -16.29 -2.53
CA VAL A 120 2.57 -17.74 -2.65
C VAL A 120 1.13 -17.97 -3.06
N GLY A 121 0.90 -18.48 -4.27
CA GLY A 121 -0.44 -18.83 -4.75
C GLY A 121 -0.78 -20.30 -4.46
N PRO A 122 -2.05 -20.69 -4.31
CA PRO A 122 -2.43 -22.09 -4.07
C PRO A 122 -2.19 -22.96 -5.32
N PRO A 123 -1.48 -24.12 -5.25
CA PRO A 123 -1.18 -24.92 -4.05
C PRO A 123 0.21 -24.68 -3.40
N GLY A 124 0.91 -23.61 -3.73
CA GLY A 124 2.21 -23.24 -3.13
C GLY A 124 3.22 -22.64 -4.12
N TYR A 125 2.82 -22.28 -5.34
CA TYR A 125 3.73 -21.73 -6.33
C TYR A 125 4.11 -20.28 -6.00
N LEU A 126 5.35 -19.93 -6.33
CA LEU A 126 5.85 -18.57 -6.21
C LEU A 126 5.29 -17.71 -7.36
N LEU A 127 4.71 -16.57 -7.01
CA LEU A 127 4.21 -15.55 -7.91
C LEU A 127 5.06 -14.29 -7.78
N GLN A 128 5.42 -13.69 -8.92
CA GLN A 128 5.95 -12.33 -8.99
C GLN A 128 4.99 -11.50 -9.82
N ARG A 129 4.57 -10.34 -9.30
CA ARG A 129 3.76 -9.40 -10.08
C ARG A 129 4.68 -8.48 -10.87
N LEU A 130 4.59 -8.55 -12.19
CA LEU A 130 5.29 -7.62 -13.07
C LEU A 130 4.57 -6.27 -13.04
N THR A 131 5.08 -5.33 -12.26
CA THR A 131 4.55 -3.96 -12.22
C THR A 131 5.31 -3.14 -13.26
N ARG A 132 4.69 -2.84 -14.41
CA ARG A 132 5.23 -1.81 -15.31
C ARG A 132 5.03 -0.45 -14.63
N THR A 133 6.08 0.12 -14.06
CA THR A 133 6.07 1.52 -13.63
C THR A 133 6.14 2.39 -14.87
N PHE A 134 5.02 3.00 -15.26
CA PHE A 134 5.09 4.12 -16.19
C PHE A 134 5.82 5.26 -15.47
N SER A 135 7.08 5.47 -15.83
CA SER A 135 7.78 6.70 -15.49
C SER A 135 7.07 7.82 -16.24
N HIS A 136 6.36 8.68 -15.52
CA HIS A 136 5.95 9.96 -16.08
C HIS A 136 7.24 10.77 -16.23
N ALA A 137 7.93 10.60 -17.35
CA ALA A 137 8.98 11.50 -17.73
C ALA A 137 8.32 12.87 -17.84
N HIS A 138 8.64 13.77 -16.92
CA HIS A 138 8.40 15.19 -17.12
C HIS A 138 9.24 15.61 -18.31
N GLY A 139 8.68 15.44 -19.51
CA GLY A 139 9.15 16.07 -20.72
C GLY A 139 9.03 17.58 -20.49
N ALA A 140 10.15 18.21 -20.17
CA ALA A 140 10.29 19.64 -20.36
C ALA A 140 10.16 19.92 -21.87
N GLN A 141 8.93 20.13 -22.34
CA GLN A 141 8.68 20.67 -23.67
C GLN A 141 8.82 22.19 -23.60
N SER A 142 10.03 22.68 -23.87
CA SER A 142 10.21 24.01 -24.46
C SER A 142 9.95 23.92 -25.96
N SER A 143 9.05 24.78 -26.45
CA SER A 143 8.41 24.88 -27.77
C SER A 143 9.37 25.23 -28.94
N PRO A 144 8.88 25.51 -30.18
CA PRO A 144 8.35 24.57 -31.18
C PRO A 144 9.03 24.73 -32.57
N THR A 145 9.13 23.68 -33.40
CA THR A 145 9.28 23.84 -34.87
C THR A 145 8.94 22.55 -35.64
N ALA A 146 7.96 22.66 -36.53
CA ALA A 146 7.75 21.95 -37.83
C ALA A 146 8.18 20.47 -37.94
N THR A 147 7.32 19.49 -38.17
CA THR A 147 6.50 19.24 -39.38
C THR A 147 5.64 18.00 -39.10
N SER A 148 4.37 18.01 -39.49
CA SER A 148 3.43 16.89 -39.29
C SER A 148 3.56 15.84 -40.40
N HIS A 149 3.93 14.62 -40.06
CA HIS A 149 3.70 13.42 -40.88
C HIS A 149 2.71 12.52 -40.12
N PRO A 150 1.54 12.15 -40.69
CA PRO A 150 0.48 11.48 -39.94
C PRO A 150 0.40 9.98 -40.25
N GLU A 151 1.36 9.16 -39.82
CA GLU A 151 1.24 7.68 -39.86
C GLU A 151 2.10 7.05 -38.76
N ASP A 152 1.59 6.99 -37.51
CA ASP A 152 2.02 5.97 -36.51
C ASP A 152 1.18 6.01 -35.21
N LEU A 153 -0.15 6.17 -35.32
CA LEU A 153 -1.06 6.21 -34.16
C LEU A 153 -2.02 5.02 -34.08
N GLU A 154 -1.62 3.82 -34.53
CA GLU A 154 -2.53 2.67 -34.55
C GLU A 154 -2.18 1.44 -33.70
N ASP A 155 -1.02 1.35 -33.05
CA ASP A 155 -0.67 0.12 -32.33
C ASP A 155 0.00 0.32 -30.97
N GLU A 156 -0.79 0.59 -29.93
CA GLU A 156 -0.53 -0.06 -28.63
C GLU A 156 -1.79 -0.11 -27.77
N TRP A 157 -2.69 -1.01 -28.16
CA TRP A 157 -3.93 -1.33 -27.47
C TRP A 157 -3.70 -1.86 -26.04
N GLU A 158 -4.61 -1.48 -25.15
CA GLU A 158 -4.74 -1.98 -23.78
C GLU A 158 -4.90 -3.51 -23.73
N VAL A 159 -4.22 -4.16 -22.78
CA VAL A 159 -4.64 -5.46 -22.24
C VAL A 159 -4.56 -5.40 -20.72
N ILE A 160 -5.69 -5.79 -20.11
CA ILE A 160 -6.18 -5.58 -18.74
C ILE A 160 -5.25 -6.12 -17.64
#